data_AF-A0A7W1NJU6-F1
#
_entry.id   AF-A0A7W1NJU6-F1
#
_cell.length_a   1.000
_cell.length_b   1.000
_cell.length_c   1.000
_cell.angle_alpha   90.00
_cell.angle_beta   90.00
_cell.angle_gamma   90.00
#
_symmetry.space_group_name_H-M   'P 1'
#
loop_
_entity.id
_entity.type
_entity.pdbx_description
1 polymer ?
#
loop_
_entity_poly.entity_id
_entity_poly.type
_entity_poly.pdbx_seq_one_letter_code
_entity_poly.pdbx_strand_id
1 'polypeptide(L)'
;MSEHAPKQVKPDDAAHQAKRTTASENKHVVNQSLTNPAHLIQLQGLIGNQAVGRLIMRKVNNTGLPDNLKSGVESLSGVSMDDVQVHYNSPKPAQLQALAYAQGTDIHVGPGQESHLPHEAWHVVQQKQGRVQPTVQMEGTHTNTDKSLDTEADTMGAKAAGTKPPAGESPG
;
A
#
# COMPACT_ATOMS: atom_id res chain seq x y z
N MET A 1 59.32 26.61 54.20
CA MET A 1 59.78 25.23 53.95
C MET A 1 58.57 24.34 54.23
N SER A 2 57.97 23.60 53.31
CA SER A 2 58.36 23.18 51.97
C SER A 2 57.10 22.71 51.23
N GLU A 3 57.24 22.60 49.90
CA GLU A 3 56.51 21.70 49.01
C GLU A 3 54.98 21.85 48.90
N HIS A 4 54.51 22.25 47.72
CA HIS A 4 53.87 21.30 46.79
C HIS A 4 53.78 21.88 45.37
N ALA A 5 54.38 21.16 44.44
CA ALA A 5 53.97 21.01 43.04
C ALA A 5 53.97 19.48 42.75
N PRO A 6 53.41 18.93 41.65
CA PRO A 6 52.72 19.55 40.51
C PRO A 6 51.40 18.82 40.04
N LYS A 7 50.79 19.40 38.98
CA LYS A 7 49.79 18.92 37.98
C LYS A 7 49.37 17.44 37.98
N GLN A 8 48.10 17.15 37.60
CA GLN A 8 47.64 16.33 36.43
C GLN A 8 46.10 16.49 36.22
N VAL A 9 45.61 16.90 35.03
CA VAL A 9 44.93 16.15 33.93
C VAL A 9 43.56 15.52 34.27
N LYS A 10 42.54 15.92 33.49
CA LYS A 10 41.10 15.55 33.55
C LYS A 10 40.82 14.10 33.16
N PRO A 11 39.67 13.54 33.58
CA PRO A 11 38.71 13.07 32.58
C PRO A 11 37.28 13.50 32.89
N ASP A 12 36.54 13.76 31.81
CA ASP A 12 35.11 14.07 31.81
C ASP A 12 34.31 12.79 32.14
N ASP A 13 33.62 12.77 33.28
CA ASP A 13 32.73 11.68 33.67
C ASP A 13 31.29 12.16 33.87
N ALA A 14 30.42 11.60 33.03
CA ALA A 14 29.11 11.06 33.33
C ALA A 14 28.25 11.75 34.42
N ALA A 15 27.14 12.33 33.97
CA ALA A 15 25.78 11.82 34.24
C ALA A 15 24.76 12.96 34.20
N HIS A 16 24.14 13.18 33.04
CA HIS A 16 22.74 13.63 32.98
C HIS A 16 22.24 13.46 31.56
N GLN A 17 21.45 12.42 31.33
CA GLN A 17 20.22 12.49 30.55
C GLN A 17 19.53 11.12 30.55
N ALA A 18 18.64 10.95 31.53
CA ALA A 18 17.53 10.03 31.38
C ALA A 18 16.41 10.79 30.64
N LYS A 19 15.75 10.06 29.74
CA LYS A 19 14.41 10.30 29.16
C LYS A 19 14.33 11.34 28.05
N ARG A 20 14.44 10.88 26.79
CA ARG A 20 13.59 11.33 25.68
C ARG A 20 13.31 10.19 24.69
N THR A 21 12.06 9.72 24.73
CA THR A 21 11.20 9.35 23.57
C THR A 21 11.76 8.39 22.52
N THR A 22 11.55 7.09 22.75
CA THR A 22 11.53 6.05 21.72
C THR A 22 10.15 5.97 21.07
N ALA A 23 9.96 6.60 19.91
CA ALA A 23 8.77 6.39 19.07
C ALA A 23 9.03 6.56 17.55
N SER A 24 10.28 6.66 17.12
CA SER A 24 10.62 6.97 15.72
C SER A 24 11.45 5.90 15.00
N GLU A 25 11.47 4.65 15.50
CA GLU A 25 12.36 3.61 14.97
C GLU A 25 11.65 2.37 14.41
N ASN A 26 10.33 2.38 14.28
CA ASN A 26 9.57 1.19 13.89
C ASN A 26 9.00 1.19 12.46
N LYS A 27 9.40 2.14 11.59
CA LYS A 27 8.99 2.14 10.17
C LYS A 27 10.07 1.68 9.20
N HIS A 28 11.31 1.46 9.65
CA HIS A 28 12.43 1.11 8.77
C HIS A 28 12.97 -0.32 8.94
N VAL A 29 12.57 -1.03 10.01
CA VAL A 29 13.11 -2.38 10.31
C VAL A 29 12.38 -3.50 9.55
N VAL A 30 11.15 -3.26 9.08
CA VAL A 30 10.35 -4.30 8.41
C VAL A 30 10.89 -4.63 7.01
N ASN A 31 11.67 -3.73 6.39
CA ASN A 31 12.14 -3.90 5.01
C ASN A 31 13.56 -4.48 4.88
N GLN A 32 14.28 -4.72 5.98
CA GLN A 32 15.65 -5.27 5.95
C GLN A 32 15.69 -6.80 6.12
N SER A 33 14.55 -7.44 6.39
CA SER A 33 14.52 -8.85 6.82
C SER A 33 14.77 -9.87 5.68
N LEU A 34 14.56 -9.48 4.41
CA LEU A 34 14.72 -10.36 3.25
C LEU A 34 16.02 -10.17 2.47
N THR A 35 16.83 -9.16 2.81
CA THR A 35 18.06 -8.84 2.08
C THR A 35 19.33 -9.31 2.80
N ASN A 36 19.22 -9.77 4.06
CA ASN A 36 20.33 -10.34 4.79
C ASN A 36 20.54 -11.83 4.40
N PRO A 37 21.70 -12.20 3.83
CA PRO A 37 21.96 -13.57 3.39
C PRO A 37 21.90 -14.60 4.53
N ALA A 38 22.20 -14.23 5.77
CA ALA A 38 22.10 -15.13 6.92
C ALA A 38 20.65 -15.54 7.22
N HIS A 39 19.72 -14.59 7.13
CA HIS A 39 18.28 -14.87 7.30
C HIS A 39 17.71 -15.69 6.14
N LEU A 40 18.17 -15.46 4.91
CA LEU A 40 17.72 -16.23 3.75
C LEU A 40 18.14 -17.71 3.83
N ILE A 41 19.36 -18.00 4.30
CA ILE A 41 19.83 -19.39 4.51
C ILE A 41 19.03 -20.07 5.62
N GLN A 42 18.69 -19.34 6.69
CA GLN A 42 17.88 -19.91 7.77
C GLN A 42 16.44 -20.18 7.34
N LEU A 43 15.83 -19.27 6.58
CA LEU A 43 14.52 -19.51 5.96
C LEU A 43 14.58 -20.68 4.97
N GLN A 44 15.67 -20.83 4.21
CA GLN A 44 15.85 -21.95 3.29
C GLN A 44 15.79 -23.30 4.02
N GLY A 45 16.38 -23.40 5.21
CA GLY A 45 16.32 -24.61 6.04
C GLY A 45 14.93 -24.90 6.62
N LEU A 46 14.10 -23.88 6.81
CA LEU A 46 12.77 -24.01 7.44
C LEU A 46 11.65 -24.24 6.43
N ILE A 47 11.66 -23.49 5.32
CA ILE A 47 10.56 -23.47 4.33
C ILE A 47 10.99 -23.96 2.95
N GLY A 48 12.28 -24.28 2.76
CA GLY A 48 12.83 -24.79 1.51
C GLY A 48 13.06 -23.72 0.43
N ASN A 49 13.93 -24.04 -0.54
CA ASN A 49 14.37 -23.12 -1.61
C ASN A 49 13.20 -22.56 -2.43
N GLN A 50 12.17 -23.36 -2.65
CA GLN A 50 10.99 -22.97 -3.43
C GLN A 50 10.18 -21.87 -2.73
N ALA A 51 9.97 -21.99 -1.42
CA ALA A 51 9.22 -21.00 -0.65
C ALA A 51 10.04 -19.72 -0.44
N VAL A 52 11.34 -19.84 -0.20
CA VAL A 52 12.27 -18.68 -0.17
C VAL A 52 12.29 -17.96 -1.52
N GLY A 53 12.35 -18.70 -2.63
CA GLY A 53 12.29 -18.13 -3.97
C GLY A 53 11.02 -17.32 -4.20
N ARG A 54 9.85 -17.81 -3.77
CA ARG A 54 8.58 -17.06 -3.84
C ARG A 54 8.58 -15.80 -2.98
N LEU A 55 9.22 -15.86 -1.81
CA LEU A 55 9.31 -14.71 -0.90
C LEU A 55 10.23 -13.61 -1.45
N ILE A 56 11.34 -14.00 -2.07
CA ILE A 56 12.29 -13.08 -2.74
C ILE A 56 11.72 -12.53 -4.05
N MET A 57 10.99 -13.35 -4.81
CA MET A 57 10.35 -12.95 -6.07
C MET A 57 9.10 -12.08 -5.87
N ARG A 58 8.63 -11.89 -4.62
CA ARG A 58 7.57 -10.93 -4.31
C ARG A 58 8.12 -9.53 -4.58
N LYS A 59 7.93 -9.05 -5.80
CA LYS A 59 8.33 -7.72 -6.24
C LYS A 59 7.80 -6.70 -5.24
N VAL A 60 8.69 -5.82 -4.76
CA VAL A 60 8.34 -4.76 -3.81
C VAL A 60 7.16 -3.98 -4.38
N ASN A 61 6.08 -3.92 -3.61
CA ASN A 61 4.87 -3.23 -4.01
C ASN A 61 5.04 -1.71 -3.79
N ASN A 62 5.20 -0.98 -4.90
CA ASN A 62 5.38 0.48 -4.91
C ASN A 62 4.12 1.23 -5.37
N THR A 63 3.00 0.53 -5.55
CA THR A 63 1.81 1.06 -6.20
C THR A 63 0.91 1.87 -5.26
N GLY A 64 1.14 1.76 -3.95
CA GLY A 64 0.25 2.26 -2.91
C GLY A 64 -0.96 1.36 -2.64
N LEU A 65 -1.19 0.30 -3.42
CA LEU A 65 -2.21 -0.71 -3.09
C LEU A 65 -1.76 -1.56 -1.90
N PRO A 66 -2.68 -1.97 -1.00
CA PRO A 66 -2.41 -3.03 -0.04
C PRO A 66 -1.96 -4.31 -0.77
N ASP A 67 -0.93 -4.95 -0.24
CA ASP A 67 -0.30 -6.14 -0.79
C ASP A 67 -1.27 -7.26 -1.17
N ASN A 68 -2.22 -7.53 -0.26
CA ASN A 68 -3.28 -8.50 -0.40
C ASN A 68 -4.29 -8.10 -1.48
N LEU A 69 -4.66 -6.83 -1.55
CA LEU A 69 -5.53 -6.33 -2.62
C LEU A 69 -4.84 -6.45 -3.98
N LYS A 70 -3.59 -5.99 -4.11
CA LYS A 70 -2.80 -6.10 -5.34
C LYS A 70 -2.72 -7.55 -5.81
N SER A 71 -2.27 -8.45 -4.93
CA SER A 71 -2.12 -9.88 -5.25
C SER A 71 -3.47 -10.53 -5.60
N GLY A 72 -4.54 -10.14 -4.92
CA GLY A 72 -5.90 -10.62 -5.18
C GLY A 72 -6.41 -10.18 -6.55
N VAL A 73 -6.25 -8.91 -6.89
CA VAL A 73 -6.64 -8.36 -8.20
C VAL A 73 -5.85 -9.04 -9.32
N GLU A 74 -4.52 -9.14 -9.18
CA GLU A 74 -3.65 -9.79 -10.16
C GLU A 74 -4.02 -11.27 -10.36
N SER A 75 -4.28 -11.99 -9.26
CA SER A 75 -4.67 -13.40 -9.31
C SER A 75 -6.04 -13.63 -9.94
N LEU A 76 -7.01 -12.74 -9.72
CA LEU A 76 -8.37 -12.90 -10.24
C LEU A 76 -8.50 -12.47 -11.71
N SER A 77 -7.71 -11.47 -12.13
CA SER A 77 -7.82 -10.87 -13.45
C SER A 77 -6.77 -11.36 -14.46
N GLY A 78 -5.62 -11.85 -13.98
CA GLY A 78 -4.44 -12.11 -14.82
C GLY A 78 -3.74 -10.84 -15.31
N VAL A 79 -4.16 -9.66 -14.84
CA VAL A 79 -3.60 -8.36 -15.24
C VAL A 79 -2.62 -7.89 -14.19
N SER A 80 -1.44 -7.41 -14.61
CA SER A 80 -0.46 -6.82 -13.69
C SER A 80 -0.90 -5.43 -13.21
N MET A 81 -0.70 -5.19 -11.92
CA MET A 81 -1.01 -3.92 -11.25
C MET A 81 0.28 -3.15 -10.87
N ASP A 82 1.45 -3.57 -11.36
CA ASP A 82 2.76 -3.02 -10.96
C ASP A 82 3.00 -1.55 -11.31
N ASP A 83 2.28 -1.03 -12.29
CA ASP A 83 2.31 0.35 -12.79
C ASP A 83 1.22 1.23 -12.18
N VAL A 84 0.39 0.68 -11.30
CA VAL A 84 -0.70 1.43 -10.64
C VAL A 84 -0.12 2.38 -9.60
N GLN A 85 -0.72 3.56 -9.44
CA GLN A 85 -0.35 4.51 -8.40
C GLN A 85 -1.60 4.99 -7.65
N VAL A 86 -1.63 4.73 -6.35
CA VAL A 86 -2.70 5.21 -5.45
C VAL A 86 -2.29 6.53 -4.82
N HIS A 87 -3.15 7.52 -4.97
CA HIS A 87 -3.04 8.86 -4.40
C HIS A 87 -4.07 9.01 -3.28
N TYR A 88 -3.66 8.67 -2.06
CA TYR A 88 -4.50 8.82 -0.86
C TYR A 88 -4.68 10.29 -0.46
N ASN A 89 -5.80 10.59 0.21
CA ASN A 89 -6.16 11.94 0.65
C ASN A 89 -6.11 12.96 -0.50
N SER A 90 -6.42 12.51 -1.71
CA SER A 90 -6.42 13.35 -2.90
C SER A 90 -7.56 14.36 -2.84
N PRO A 91 -7.33 15.66 -3.14
CA PRO A 91 -8.40 16.63 -3.27
C PRO A 91 -9.15 16.53 -4.61
N LYS A 92 -8.65 15.72 -5.57
CA LYS A 92 -9.21 15.64 -6.92
C LYS A 92 -10.64 15.05 -6.98
N PRO A 93 -10.98 13.96 -6.26
CA PRO A 93 -12.33 13.40 -6.34
C PRO A 93 -13.43 14.43 -6.02
N ALA A 94 -13.21 15.28 -5.00
CA ALA A 94 -14.16 16.34 -4.63
C ALA A 94 -14.40 17.37 -5.74
N GLN A 95 -13.43 17.63 -6.62
CA GLN A 95 -13.60 18.54 -7.77
C GLN A 95 -14.57 17.98 -8.82
N LEU A 96 -14.80 16.67 -8.78
CA LEU A 96 -15.63 15.89 -9.69
C LEU A 96 -16.90 15.37 -9.00
N GLN A 97 -17.16 15.82 -7.77
CA GLN A 97 -18.23 15.32 -6.92
C GLN A 97 -18.17 13.79 -6.69
N ALA A 98 -16.96 13.23 -6.63
CA ALA A 98 -16.72 11.81 -6.38
C ALA A 98 -15.98 11.59 -5.04
N LEU A 99 -16.08 10.37 -4.51
CA LEU A 99 -15.35 9.94 -3.31
C LEU A 99 -13.97 9.35 -3.65
N ALA A 100 -13.89 8.61 -4.75
CA ALA A 100 -12.67 8.10 -5.36
C ALA A 100 -12.90 7.94 -6.87
N TYR A 101 -11.82 7.77 -7.65
CA TYR A 101 -11.92 7.35 -9.05
C TYR A 101 -10.61 6.73 -9.54
N ALA A 102 -10.72 5.83 -10.52
CA ALA A 102 -9.62 5.29 -11.31
C ALA A 102 -9.56 5.89 -12.73
N GLN A 103 -8.37 6.34 -13.15
CA GLN A 103 -8.12 6.81 -14.51
C GLN A 103 -6.78 6.28 -15.02
N GLY A 104 -6.84 5.35 -15.97
CA GLY A 104 -5.66 4.66 -16.48
C GLY A 104 -5.05 3.80 -15.38
N THR A 105 -3.84 4.14 -14.96
CA THR A 105 -3.11 3.48 -13.87
C THR A 105 -3.16 4.27 -12.56
N ASP A 106 -3.78 5.45 -12.55
CA ASP A 106 -3.88 6.27 -11.35
C ASP A 106 -5.21 6.02 -10.63
N ILE A 107 -5.14 5.86 -9.31
CA ILE A 107 -6.31 5.79 -8.43
C ILE A 107 -6.24 6.97 -7.46
N HIS A 108 -7.25 7.83 -7.46
CA HIS A 108 -7.36 8.94 -6.53
C HIS A 108 -8.42 8.62 -5.48
N VAL A 109 -8.04 8.68 -4.19
CA VAL A 109 -8.92 8.40 -3.06
C VAL A 109 -9.07 9.65 -2.21
N GLY A 110 -10.31 10.09 -1.98
CA GLY A 110 -10.62 11.21 -1.10
C GLY A 110 -10.23 10.93 0.35
N PRO A 111 -10.07 11.96 1.20
CA PRO A 111 -9.77 11.76 2.62
C PRO A 111 -10.83 10.87 3.32
N GLY A 112 -10.39 9.75 3.91
CA GLY A 112 -11.26 8.82 4.62
C GLY A 112 -12.11 7.89 3.73
N GLN A 113 -11.81 7.80 2.42
CA GLN A 113 -12.57 7.03 1.44
C GLN A 113 -11.85 5.74 0.99
N GLU A 114 -10.92 5.22 1.79
CA GLU A 114 -10.11 4.04 1.46
C GLU A 114 -10.94 2.76 1.24
N SER A 115 -12.19 2.72 1.74
CA SER A 115 -13.15 1.65 1.48
C SER A 115 -13.48 1.47 -0.01
N HIS A 116 -13.35 2.53 -0.82
CA HIS A 116 -13.59 2.46 -2.27
C HIS A 116 -12.41 1.86 -3.04
N LEU A 117 -11.23 1.74 -2.42
CA LEU A 117 -10.02 1.32 -3.10
C LEU A 117 -10.13 -0.05 -3.82
N PRO A 118 -10.75 -1.10 -3.24
CA PRO A 118 -10.92 -2.36 -3.94
C PRO A 118 -11.77 -2.26 -5.21
N HIS A 119 -12.81 -1.42 -5.18
CA HIS A 119 -13.68 -1.14 -6.32
C HIS A 119 -12.89 -0.43 -7.43
N GLU A 120 -12.21 0.66 -7.10
CA GLU A 120 -11.38 1.41 -8.06
C GLU A 120 -10.25 0.58 -8.67
N ALA A 121 -9.65 -0.32 -7.88
CA ALA A 121 -8.63 -1.23 -8.39
C ALA A 121 -9.18 -2.19 -9.46
N TRP A 122 -10.46 -2.57 -9.39
CA TRP A 122 -11.09 -3.39 -10.43
C TRP A 122 -11.45 -2.58 -11.68
N HIS A 123 -11.77 -1.29 -11.54
CA HIS A 123 -11.91 -0.41 -12.71
C HIS A 123 -10.61 -0.30 -13.50
N VAL A 124 -9.44 -0.27 -12.84
CA VAL A 124 -8.15 -0.32 -13.55
C VAL A 124 -8.02 -1.61 -14.38
N VAL A 125 -8.47 -2.76 -13.86
CA VAL A 125 -8.49 -4.03 -14.63
C VAL A 125 -9.36 -3.90 -15.87
N GLN A 126 -10.58 -3.37 -15.73
CA GLN A 126 -11.50 -3.18 -16.85
C GLN A 126 -10.91 -2.27 -17.93
N GLN A 127 -10.25 -1.18 -17.52
CA GLN A 127 -9.58 -0.26 -18.44
C GLN A 127 -8.39 -0.92 -19.14
N LYS A 128 -7.56 -1.68 -18.42
CA LYS A 128 -6.44 -2.44 -19.00
C LYS A 128 -6.86 -3.56 -19.94
N GLN A 129 -8.04 -4.14 -19.73
CA GLN A 129 -8.65 -5.12 -20.64
C GLN A 129 -9.30 -4.46 -21.87
N GLY A 130 -9.30 -3.13 -21.95
CA GLY A 130 -9.93 -2.39 -23.05
C GLY A 130 -11.46 -2.45 -23.06
N ARG A 131 -12.08 -2.86 -21.95
CA ARG A 131 -13.54 -2.95 -21.82
C ARG A 131 -14.18 -1.58 -21.59
N VAL A 132 -13.44 -0.66 -20.99
CA VAL A 132 -13.87 0.72 -20.68
C VAL A 132 -12.72 1.66 -21.02
N GLN A 133 -13.04 2.85 -21.54
CA GLN A 133 -12.03 3.88 -21.75
C GLN A 133 -11.64 4.51 -20.39
N PRO A 134 -10.36 4.92 -20.19
CA PRO A 134 -9.91 5.61 -18.99
C PRO A 134 -10.39 7.07 -18.98
N THR A 135 -11.70 7.25 -18.84
CA THR A 135 -12.37 8.55 -18.71
C THR A 135 -12.80 8.74 -17.27
N VAL A 136 -12.60 9.93 -16.73
CA VAL A 136 -13.15 10.31 -15.43
C VAL A 136 -14.68 10.29 -15.54
N GLN A 137 -15.32 9.39 -14.81
CA GLN A 137 -16.77 9.38 -14.66
C GLN A 137 -17.13 10.37 -13.55
N MET A 138 -17.85 11.44 -13.91
CA MET A 138 -18.43 12.37 -12.94
C MET A 138 -19.77 11.80 -12.46
N GLU A 139 -20.06 11.88 -11.15
CA GLU A 139 -21.39 11.60 -10.65
C GLU A 139 -22.42 12.50 -11.37
N GLY A 140 -23.48 11.90 -11.91
CA GLY A 140 -24.59 12.64 -12.53
C GLY A 140 -24.49 12.91 -14.04
N THR A 141 -23.33 12.73 -14.69
CA THR A 141 -23.24 12.77 -16.16
C THR A 141 -23.16 11.37 -16.73
N HIS A 142 -24.22 10.59 -16.53
CA HIS A 142 -24.33 9.24 -17.08
C HIS A 142 -24.37 9.30 -18.61
N THR A 143 -23.21 9.14 -19.26
CA THR A 143 -23.21 8.12 -20.32
C THR A 143 -23.33 6.81 -19.58
N ASN A 144 -24.42 6.09 -19.84
CA ASN A 144 -24.81 4.77 -19.37
C ASN A 144 -23.58 3.84 -19.22
N THR A 145 -22.85 3.99 -18.12
CA THR A 145 -21.78 3.09 -17.75
C THR A 145 -22.49 1.82 -17.37
N ASP A 146 -22.07 0.74 -17.99
CA ASP A 146 -22.77 -0.52 -17.94
C ASP A 146 -22.86 -0.97 -16.48
N LYS A 147 -24.06 -0.90 -15.87
CA LYS A 147 -24.28 -1.25 -14.45
C LYS A 147 -23.72 -2.63 -14.11
N SER A 148 -23.61 -3.50 -15.11
CA SER A 148 -22.95 -4.80 -15.01
C SER A 148 -21.46 -4.69 -14.66
N LEU A 149 -20.72 -3.75 -15.25
CA LEU A 149 -19.30 -3.50 -14.99
C LEU A 149 -19.08 -2.87 -13.61
N ASP A 150 -19.98 -1.99 -13.18
CA ASP A 150 -19.98 -1.42 -11.83
C ASP A 150 -20.20 -2.51 -10.75
N THR A 151 -21.22 -3.35 -10.95
CA THR A 151 -21.49 -4.51 -10.08
C THR A 151 -20.33 -5.52 -10.09
N GLU A 152 -19.67 -5.70 -11.24
CA GLU A 152 -18.48 -6.53 -11.34
C GLU A 152 -17.33 -5.94 -10.50
N ALA A 153 -17.12 -4.63 -10.54
CA ALA A 153 -16.10 -3.95 -9.75
C ALA A 153 -16.33 -4.11 -8.24
N ASP A 154 -17.57 -3.97 -7.77
CA ASP A 154 -17.93 -4.27 -6.37
C ASP A 154 -17.62 -5.72 -5.99
N THR A 155 -18.12 -6.66 -6.79
CA THR A 155 -18.03 -8.09 -6.48
C THR A 155 -16.58 -8.56 -6.47
N MET A 156 -15.84 -8.19 -7.51
CA MET A 156 -14.47 -8.66 -7.71
C MET A 156 -13.46 -7.88 -6.87
N GLY A 157 -13.69 -6.58 -6.65
CA GLY A 157 -12.92 -5.77 -5.72
C GLY A 157 -13.01 -6.32 -4.30
N ALA A 158 -14.21 -6.62 -3.81
CA ALA A 158 -14.38 -7.23 -2.50
C ALA A 158 -13.74 -8.62 -2.41
N LYS A 159 -13.93 -9.46 -3.45
CA LYS A 159 -13.27 -10.77 -3.54
C LYS A 159 -11.75 -10.67 -3.50
N ALA A 160 -11.16 -9.68 -4.19
CA ALA A 160 -9.73 -9.41 -4.18
C ALA A 160 -9.23 -8.93 -2.81
N ALA A 161 -10.02 -8.10 -2.12
CA ALA A 161 -9.72 -7.63 -0.77
C ALA A 161 -9.90 -8.71 0.31
N GLY A 162 -10.58 -9.82 0.00
CA GLY A 162 -10.98 -10.83 0.97
C GLY A 162 -12.11 -10.36 1.88
N THR A 163 -12.87 -9.34 1.46
CA THR A 163 -14.02 -8.79 2.20
C THR A 163 -15.32 -9.25 1.54
N LYS A 164 -16.42 -9.20 2.30
CA LYS A 164 -17.75 -9.41 1.73
C LYS A 164 -18.11 -8.19 0.86
N PRO A 165 -18.65 -8.36 -0.36
CA PRO A 165 -19.10 -7.23 -1.16
C PRO A 165 -20.15 -6.40 -0.39
N PRO A 166 -20.17 -5.07 -0.58
CA PRO A 166 -21.21 -4.23 0.02
C PRO A 166 -22.57 -4.79 -0.40
N ALA A 167 -23.47 -4.97 0.57
CA ALA A 167 -24.82 -5.41 0.30
C ALA A 167 -25.55 -4.26 -0.37
N GLY A 168 -25.61 -4.31 -1.72
CA GLY A 168 -26.22 -3.34 -2.63
C GLY A 168 -26.94 -2.16 -1.97
N GLU A 169 -26.27 -1.01 -1.90
CA GLU A 169 -26.94 0.26 -1.65
C GLU A 169 -27.75 0.64 -2.89
N SER A 170 -29.07 0.50 -2.79
CA SER A 170 -30.00 1.20 -3.66
C SER A 170 -29.84 2.71 -3.44
N PRO A 171 -29.64 3.53 -4.49
CA PRO A 171 -29.85 4.95 -4.36
C PRO A 171 -31.35 5.20 -4.20
N GLY A 172 -31.71 5.86 -3.10
CA GLY A 172 -33.03 6.44 -2.89
C GLY A 172 -33.26 7.69 -3.74
#